data_AF-A0A6N2FNL2-F1
#
_entry.id   AF-A0A6N2FNL2-F1
#
_cell.length_a   1.000
_cell.length_b   1.000
_cell.length_c   1.000
_cell.angle_alpha   90.00
_cell.angle_beta   90.00
_cell.angle_gamma   90.00
#
_symmetry.space_group_name_H-M   'P 1'
#
loop_
_entity.id
_entity.type
_entity.pdbx_description
1 polymer ?
#
loop_
_entity_poly.entity_id
_entity_poly.type
_entity_poly.pdbx_seq_one_letter_code
_entity_poly.pdbx_strand_id
1 'polypeptide(L)' 'MKQKSEVHASSASQLLSLIQEQKRMNQEIVNRLEAINSAPPLSSEIRYLKVLLNSSSTHILNSMIEAAKHISRTER' A
#
# COMPACT_ATOMS: atom_id res chain seq x y z
N MET A 1 31.71 -9.72 -9.25
CA MET A 1 30.64 -9.94 -8.24
C MET A 1 30.01 -8.64 -7.67
N LYS A 2 30.32 -7.43 -8.18
CA LYS A 2 29.72 -6.17 -7.66
C LYS A 2 28.30 -5.84 -8.14
N GLN A 3 27.88 -6.36 -9.30
CA GLN A 3 26.59 -6.00 -9.92
C GLN A 3 25.34 -6.52 -9.19
N LYS A 4 25.41 -7.67 -8.50
CA LYS A 4 24.22 -8.23 -7.81
C LYS A 4 23.78 -7.36 -6.64
N SER A 5 24.71 -6.81 -5.85
CA SER A 5 24.39 -6.01 -4.67
C SER A 5 23.72 -4.66 -5.00
N GLU A 6 24.07 -4.02 -6.11
CA GLU A 6 23.43 -2.76 -6.56
C GLU A 6 22.00 -2.98 -7.07
N VAL A 7 21.74 -4.10 -7.77
CA VAL A 7 20.39 -4.46 -8.25
C VAL A 7 19.45 -4.78 -7.08
N HIS A 8 19.95 -5.39 -6.00
CA HIS A 8 19.14 -5.73 -4.83
C HIS A 8 18.83 -4.51 -3.94
N ALA A 9 19.80 -3.61 -3.70
CA ALA A 9 19.54 -2.33 -3.03
C ALA A 9 18.54 -1.44 -3.81
N SER A 10 18.57 -1.52 -5.14
CA SER A 10 17.57 -0.91 -6.03
C SER A 10 16.17 -1.51 -5.83
N SER A 11 16.05 -2.83 -5.70
CA SER A 11 14.74 -3.49 -5.50
C SER A 11 14.06 -3.16 -4.16
N ALA A 12 14.82 -3.03 -3.07
CA ALA A 12 14.27 -2.68 -1.76
C ALA A 12 13.80 -1.21 -1.70
N SER A 13 14.56 -0.30 -2.29
CA SER A 13 14.19 1.13 -2.39
C SER A 13 13.00 1.35 -3.33
N GLN A 14 12.93 0.61 -4.44
CA GLN A 14 11.75 0.59 -5.31
C GLN A 14 10.50 0.05 -4.59
N LEU A 15 10.64 -1.04 -3.83
CA LEU A 15 9.55 -1.58 -3.04
C LEU A 15 9.04 -0.54 -2.03
N LEU A 16 9.94 0.15 -1.31
CA LEU A 16 9.57 1.20 -0.36
C LEU A 16 8.83 2.37 -1.04
N SER A 17 9.29 2.80 -2.21
CA SER A 17 8.61 3.83 -3.01
C SER A 17 7.18 3.41 -3.38
N LEU A 18 7.01 2.16 -3.81
CA LEU A 18 5.67 1.61 -4.10
C LEU A 18 4.78 1.54 -2.85
N ILE A 19 5.34 1.23 -1.66
CA ILE A 19 4.58 1.26 -0.38
C ILE A 19 4.05 2.67 -0.14
N GLN A 20 4.93 3.67 -0.26
CA GLN A 20 4.61 5.05 0.03
C GLN A 20 3.55 5.59 -0.94
N GLU A 21 3.69 5.27 -2.23
CA GLU A 21 2.73 5.70 -3.25
C GLU A 21 1.36 5.04 -3.04
N GLN A 22 1.32 3.74 -2.72
CA GLN A 22 0.06 3.08 -2.40
C GLN A 22 -0.63 3.70 -1.18
N LYS A 23 0.12 4.02 -0.12
CA LYS A 23 -0.42 4.71 1.07
C LYS A 23 -0.98 6.08 0.71
N ARG A 24 -0.26 6.85 -0.13
CA ARG A 24 -0.69 8.16 -0.60
C ARG A 24 -2.01 8.07 -1.37
N MET A 25 -2.11 7.16 -2.33
CA MET A 25 -3.33 6.94 -3.12
C MET A 25 -4.52 6.53 -2.22
N ASN A 26 -4.31 5.63 -1.27
CA ASN A 26 -5.37 5.20 -0.37
C ASN A 26 -5.90 6.35 0.48
N GLN A 27 -5.00 7.19 1.01
CA GLN A 27 -5.40 8.38 1.77
C GLN A 27 -6.16 9.38 0.89
N GLU A 28 -5.75 9.55 -0.36
CA GLU A 28 -6.44 10.44 -1.31
C GLU A 28 -7.87 9.97 -1.58
N ILE A 29 -8.07 8.66 -1.77
CA ILE A 29 -9.40 8.09 -1.98
C ILE A 29 -10.27 8.27 -0.73
N VAL A 30 -9.73 8.03 0.46
CA VAL A 30 -10.45 8.26 1.73
C VAL A 30 -10.88 9.72 1.86
N ASN A 31 -9.99 10.67 1.59
CA ASN A 31 -10.32 12.10 1.66
C ASN A 31 -11.41 12.48 0.65
N ARG A 32 -11.34 11.94 -0.58
CA ARG A 32 -12.37 12.16 -1.60
C ARG A 32 -13.72 11.59 -1.17
N LEU A 33 -13.73 10.41 -0.54
CA LEU A 33 -14.93 9.78 0.00
C LEU A 33 -15.53 10.57 1.17
N GLU A 34 -14.70 11.12 2.05
CA GLU A 34 -15.13 11.97 3.19
C GLU A 34 -15.67 13.32 2.74
N ALA A 35 -15.16 13.87 1.64
CA ALA A 35 -15.64 15.13 1.06
C ALA A 35 -17.05 14.99 0.43
N ILE A 36 -17.52 13.77 0.17
CA ILE A 36 -18.88 13.54 -0.34
C ILE A 36 -19.87 13.74 0.81
N ASN A 37 -20.39 14.96 0.94
CA ASN A 37 -21.51 15.24 1.82
C ASN A 37 -22.78 14.60 1.24
N SER A 38 -23.16 13.44 1.75
CA SER A 38 -24.26 12.65 1.21
C SER A 38 -25.26 12.23 2.30
N ALA A 39 -26.54 12.38 1.99
CA ALA A 39 -27.61 11.80 2.79
C ALA A 39 -27.62 10.27 2.64
N PRO A 40 -28.21 9.53 3.60
CA PRO A 40 -28.48 8.12 3.42
C PRO A 40 -29.27 7.85 2.11
N PRO A 41 -28.99 6.75 1.38
CA PRO A 41 -28.12 5.63 1.75
C PRO A 41 -26.65 5.79 1.36
N LEU A 42 -26.27 6.81 0.57
CA LEU A 42 -24.91 6.99 0.06
C LEU A 42 -23.84 7.07 1.17
N SER A 43 -24.18 7.63 2.33
CA SER A 43 -23.26 7.66 3.49
C SER A 43 -22.89 6.27 4.01
N SER A 44 -23.76 5.27 3.84
CA SER A 44 -23.50 3.87 4.21
C SER A 44 -22.59 3.17 3.18
N GLU A 45 -22.77 3.45 1.89
CA GLU A 45 -21.92 2.97 0.80
C GLU A 45 -20.50 3.56 0.89
N ILE A 46 -20.40 4.86 1.18
CA ILE A 46 -19.12 5.53 1.45
C ILE A 46 -18.41 4.89 2.65
N ARG A 47 -19.14 4.60 3.73
CA ARG A 47 -18.57 3.89 4.89
C ARG A 47 -18.06 2.50 4.50
N TYR A 48 -18.82 1.75 3.70
CA TYR A 48 -18.40 0.45 3.21
C TYR A 48 -17.13 0.53 2.35
N LEU A 49 -17.05 1.49 1.42
CA LEU A 49 -15.86 1.72 0.60
C LEU A 49 -14.63 2.05 1.45
N LYS A 50 -14.78 2.87 2.50
CA LYS A 50 -13.68 3.15 3.44
C LYS A 50 -13.18 1.89 4.14
N VAL A 51 -14.08 0.99 4.56
CA VAL A 51 -13.69 -0.28 5.19
C VAL A 51 -12.94 -1.18 4.20
N LEU A 52 -13.43 -1.30 2.96
CA LEU A 52 -12.75 -2.07 1.91
C LEU A 52 -11.35 -1.53 1.60
N LEU A 53 -11.21 -0.19 1.52
CA LEU A 53 -9.91 0.45 1.29
C LEU A 53 -8.94 0.20 2.45
N ASN A 54 -9.40 0.27 3.69
CA ASN A 54 -8.57 -0.04 4.86
C ASN A 54 -8.14 -1.51 4.88
N SER A 55 -9.05 -2.43 4.55
CA SER A 55 -8.73 -3.86 4.44
C SER A 55 -7.69 -4.11 3.35
N SER A 56 -7.92 -3.59 2.14
CA SER A 56 -6.99 -3.69 1.02
C SER A 56 -5.60 -3.12 1.36
N SER A 57 -5.55 -1.96 2.02
CA SER A 57 -4.29 -1.36 2.51
C SER A 57 -3.51 -2.30 3.42
N THR A 58 -4.21 -2.99 4.32
CA THR A 58 -3.61 -3.94 5.26
C THR A 58 -3.05 -5.16 4.52
N HIS A 59 -3.81 -5.71 3.56
CA HIS A 59 -3.34 -6.84 2.75
C HIS A 59 -2.11 -6.48 1.91
N ILE A 60 -2.09 -5.30 1.27
CA ILE A 60 -0.93 -4.85 0.49
C ILE A 60 0.29 -4.70 1.39
N LEU A 61 0.15 -4.06 2.56
CA LEU A 61 1.25 -3.93 3.51
C LEU A 61 1.83 -5.29 3.92
N ASN A 62 0.98 -6.28 4.19
CA ASN A 62 1.41 -7.64 4.54
C ASN A 62 2.18 -8.31 3.40
N SER A 63 1.66 -8.25 2.17
CA SER A 63 2.36 -8.78 0.99
C SER A 63 3.74 -8.14 0.80
N MET A 64 3.87 -6.84 1.12
CA MET A 64 5.13 -6.11 0.99
C MET A 64 6.12 -6.46 2.11
N ILE A 65 5.64 -6.65 3.35
CA ILE A 65 6.46 -7.19 4.45
C ILE A 65 6.98 -8.59 4.09
N GLU A 66 6.14 -9.42 3.48
CA GLU A 66 6.52 -10.77 3.03
C GLU A 66 7.56 -10.72 1.91
N ALA A 67 7.36 -9.88 0.89
CA ALA A 67 8.33 -9.64 -0.16
C ALA A 67 9.68 -9.16 0.40
N ALA A 68 9.67 -8.23 1.36
CA ALA A 68 10.89 -7.75 2.03
C ALA A 68 11.62 -8.88 2.78
N LYS A 69 10.89 -9.74 3.50
CA LYS A 69 11.47 -10.92 4.17
C LYS A 69 12.12 -11.88 3.17
N HIS A 70 11.53 -12.08 1.99
CA HIS A 70 12.11 -12.90 0.94
C HIS A 70 13.41 -12.31 0.39
N ILE A 71 13.45 -11.00 0.17
CA ILE A 71 14.67 -10.30 -0.26
C ILE A 71 15.78 -10.48 0.78
N SER A 72 15.51 -10.18 2.06
CA SER A 72 16.52 -10.31 3.13
C SER A 72 16.99 -11.74 3.39
N ARG A 73 16.18 -12.77 3.08
CA ARG A 73 16.59 -14.18 3.15
C ARG A 73 17.47 -14.60 1.98
N THR A 74 17.26 -14.00 0.81
CA THR A 74 18.08 -14.24 -0.39
C THR A 74 19.45 -13.55 -0.28
N GLU A 75 19.60 -12.59 0.64
CA GLU A 75 20.85 -11.88 0.96
C GLU A 75 21.78 -12.63 1.94
N ARG A 76 21.36 -13.75 2.53
CA ARG A 76 22.18 -14.64 3.37
C ARG A 76 22.65 -15.86 2.59
#